data_AF-A0A554KQZ0-F1
#
_entry.id   AF-A0A554KQZ0-F1
#
_cell.length_a   1.000
_cell.length_b   1.000
_cell.length_c   1.000
_cell.angle_alpha   90.00
_cell.angle_beta   90.00
_cell.angle_gamma   90.00
#
_symmetry.space_group_name_H-M   'P 1'
#
loop_
_entity.id
_entity.type
_entity.pdbx_description
1 polymer ?
#
loop_
_entity_poly.entity_id
_entity_poly.type
_entity_poly.pdbx_seq_one_letter_code
_entity_poly.pdbx_strand_id
1 'polypeptide(L)'
;METSIFLAKVIGLIAVIASLAMLTRYRKMIELEIEVTKIPGLMLLAGFGILVLGALMVVSHNIWIADWPVIITILGWSMLLKGTGRIFFPEAVKYMIEKKRTVRWFILGEIVVLVVGAFLLYQGFIAN
;
A
#
# COMPACT_ATOMS: atom_id res chain seq x y z
N MET A 1 8.31 -4.02 -20.85
CA MET A 1 6.89 -3.86 -20.52
C MET A 1 6.30 -5.04 -19.73
N GLU A 2 6.66 -6.29 -20.03
CA GLU A 2 6.01 -7.47 -19.41
C GLU A 2 5.96 -7.44 -17.87
N THR A 3 7.07 -7.11 -17.21
CA THR A 3 7.12 -6.96 -15.75
C THR A 3 6.20 -5.84 -15.24
N SER A 4 6.14 -4.71 -15.93
CA SER A 4 5.22 -3.61 -15.59
C SER A 4 3.76 -4.05 -15.67
N ILE A 5 3.39 -4.76 -16.73
CA ILE A 5 2.03 -5.27 -16.94
C ILE A 5 1.67 -6.28 -15.86
N PHE A 6 2.57 -7.23 -15.59
CA PHE A 6 2.38 -8.22 -14.52
C PHE A 6 2.16 -7.54 -13.16
N LEU A 7 3.03 -6.59 -12.80
CA LEU A 7 2.91 -5.86 -11.55
C LEU A 7 1.66 -4.99 -11.50
N ALA A 8 1.24 -4.38 -12.62
CA ALA A 8 -0.01 -3.62 -12.69
C ALA A 8 -1.23 -4.49 -12.36
N LYS A 9 -1.29 -5.72 -12.88
CA LYS A 9 -2.36 -6.69 -12.55
C LYS A 9 -2.35 -7.04 -11.07
N VAL A 10 -1.20 -7.40 -10.53
CA VAL A 10 -1.06 -7.84 -9.12
C VAL A 10 -1.39 -6.70 -8.16
N ILE A 11 -0.76 -5.55 -8.35
CA ILE A 11 -0.94 -4.37 -7.50
C ILE A 11 -2.36 -3.83 -7.65
N GLY A 12 -2.89 -3.75 -8.87
CA GLY A 12 -4.24 -3.29 -9.14
C GLY A 12 -5.29 -4.15 -8.43
N LEU A 13 -5.18 -5.48 -8.51
CA LEU A 13 -6.10 -6.40 -7.83
C LEU A 13 -6.07 -6.21 -6.31
N ILE A 14 -4.87 -6.19 -5.73
CA ILE A 14 -4.69 -6.02 -4.29
C ILE A 14 -5.23 -4.67 -3.82
N ALA A 15 -4.88 -3.58 -4.54
CA ALA A 15 -5.29 -2.23 -4.19
C ALA A 15 -6.81 -2.06 -4.24
N VAL A 16 -7.47 -2.55 -5.29
CA VAL A 16 -8.93 -2.46 -5.42
C VAL A 16 -9.63 -3.26 -4.31
N ILE A 17 -9.24 -4.52 -4.10
CA ILE A 17 -9.87 -5.37 -3.09
C ILE A 17 -9.66 -4.79 -1.68
N ALA A 18 -8.43 -4.39 -1.35
CA ALA A 18 -8.10 -3.82 -0.04
C ALA A 18 -8.85 -2.50 0.21
N SER A 19 -8.88 -1.60 -0.78
CA SER A 19 -9.57 -0.31 -0.65
C SER A 19 -11.07 -0.48 -0.50
N LEU A 20 -11.69 -1.43 -1.23
CA LEU A 20 -13.11 -1.74 -1.08
C LEU A 20 -13.42 -2.33 0.31
N ALA A 21 -12.60 -3.25 0.82
CA ALA A 21 -12.73 -3.77 2.17
C ALA A 21 -12.59 -2.66 3.22
N MET A 22 -11.64 -1.75 3.01
CA MET A 22 -11.39 -0.61 3.88
C MET A 22 -12.54 0.39 3.87
N LEU A 23 -13.06 0.77 2.71
CA LEU A 23 -14.14 1.75 2.58
C LEU A 23 -15.48 1.21 3.11
N THR A 24 -15.78 -0.07 2.87
CA THR A 24 -17.03 -0.69 3.32
C THR A 24 -17.06 -0.95 4.83
N ARG A 25 -15.90 -1.20 5.45
CA ARG A 25 -15.80 -1.57 6.88
C ARG A 25 -14.78 -0.71 7.62
N TYR A 26 -14.70 0.57 7.28
CA TYR A 26 -13.63 1.48 7.71
C TYR A 26 -13.38 1.46 9.22
N ARG A 27 -14.42 1.65 10.04
CA ARG A 27 -14.28 1.67 11.51
C ARG A 27 -13.68 0.36 12.04
N LYS A 28 -14.22 -0.77 11.59
CA LYS A 28 -13.77 -2.10 12.02
C LYS A 28 -12.33 -2.37 11.57
N MET A 29 -11.96 -1.97 10.35
CA MET A 29 -10.60 -2.17 9.84
C MET A 29 -9.58 -1.34 10.62
N ILE A 30 -9.91 -0.09 10.97
CA ILE A 30 -9.05 0.74 11.82
C ILE A 30 -8.91 0.16 13.23
N GLU A 31 -9.98 -0.39 13.81
CA GLU A 31 -9.91 -1.06 15.11
C GLU A 31 -8.96 -2.26 15.08
N LEU A 32 -9.01 -3.09 14.02
CA LEU A 32 -8.07 -4.19 13.82
C LEU A 32 -6.63 -3.70 13.66
N GLU A 33 -6.39 -2.63 12.89
CA GLU A 33 -5.05 -2.04 12.78
C GLU A 33 -4.52 -1.59 14.16
N ILE A 34 -5.37 -0.98 14.98
CA ILE A 34 -5.01 -0.54 16.33
C ILE A 34 -4.71 -1.74 17.23
N GLU A 35 -5.49 -2.81 17.17
CA GLU A 35 -5.22 -4.04 17.92
C GLU A 35 -3.86 -4.64 17.54
N VAL A 36 -3.51 -4.65 16.25
CA VAL A 36 -2.20 -5.09 15.77
C VAL A 36 -1.06 -4.25 16.37
N THR A 37 -1.23 -2.93 16.53
CA THR A 37 -0.19 -2.08 17.13
C THR A 37 0.07 -2.38 18.61
N LYS A 38 -0.83 -3.10 19.29
CA LYS A 38 -0.65 -3.52 20.70
C LYS A 38 0.19 -4.79 20.83
N ILE A 39 0.47 -5.48 19.72
CA ILE A 39 1.23 -6.73 19.69
C ILE A 39 2.59 -6.47 18.99
N PRO A 40 3.68 -6.23 19.74
CA PRO A 40 4.96 -5.81 19.16
C PRO A 40 5.50 -6.77 18.10
N GLY A 41 5.41 -8.09 18.35
CA GLY A 41 5.88 -9.10 17.40
C GLY A 41 5.13 -9.05 16.06
N LEU A 42 3.81 -8.82 16.09
CA LEU A 42 3.01 -8.70 14.88
C LEU A 42 3.27 -7.38 14.15
N MET A 43 3.51 -6.30 14.91
CA MET A 43 3.87 -5.00 14.35
C MET A 43 5.22 -5.06 13.62
N LEU A 44 6.21 -5.75 14.21
CA LEU A 44 7.53 -5.98 13.62
C LEU A 44 7.44 -6.89 12.39
N LEU A 45 6.71 -8.01 12.48
CA LEU A 45 6.50 -8.93 11.35
C LEU A 45 5.84 -8.23 10.17
N ALA A 46 4.81 -7.41 10.42
CA ALA A 46 4.16 -6.61 9.39
C ALA A 46 5.13 -5.58 8.78
N GLY A 47 5.99 -4.95 9.59
CA GLY A 47 7.04 -4.06 9.11
C GLY A 47 8.03 -4.74 8.17
N PHE A 48 8.56 -5.89 8.57
CA PHE A 48 9.45 -6.70 7.73
C PHE A 48 8.78 -7.21 6.47
N GLY A 49 7.52 -7.67 6.54
CA GLY A 49 6.78 -8.12 5.37
C GLY A 49 6.63 -7.01 4.33
N ILE A 50 6.25 -5.80 4.77
CA ILE A 50 6.15 -4.63 3.89
C ILE A 50 7.52 -4.24 3.32
N LEU A 51 8.58 -4.29 4.14
CA LEU A 51 9.94 -3.97 3.72
C LEU A 51 10.42 -4.93 2.62
N VAL A 52 10.23 -6.24 2.82
CA VAL A 52 10.62 -7.27 1.85
C VAL A 52 9.87 -7.07 0.53
N LEU A 53 8.55 -6.86 0.57
CA LEU A 53 7.77 -6.60 -0.63
C LEU A 53 8.22 -5.32 -1.35
N GLY A 54 8.50 -4.25 -0.60
CA GLY A 54 9.03 -3.01 -1.17
C GLY A 54 10.41 -3.19 -1.81
N ALA A 55 11.32 -3.92 -1.18
CA ALA A 55 12.64 -4.23 -1.72
C ALA A 55 12.55 -5.06 -3.01
N LEU A 56 11.70 -6.10 -3.00
CA LEU A 56 11.45 -6.92 -4.20
C LEU A 56 10.89 -6.07 -5.34
N MET A 57 9.95 -5.17 -5.05
CA MET A 57 9.42 -4.25 -6.05
C MET A 57 10.49 -3.31 -6.61
N VAL A 58 11.27 -2.66 -5.75
CA VAL A 58 12.33 -1.72 -6.20
C VAL A 58 13.39 -2.44 -7.02
N VAL A 59 13.79 -3.66 -6.63
CA VAL A 59 14.82 -4.42 -7.36
C VAL A 59 14.28 -4.96 -8.69
N SER A 60 13.01 -5.40 -8.73
CA SER A 60 12.39 -5.94 -9.95
C SER A 60 11.83 -4.88 -10.91
N HIS A 61 11.54 -3.68 -10.40
CA HIS A 61 10.89 -2.60 -11.15
C HIS A 61 11.31 -1.22 -10.63
N ASN A 62 12.25 -0.59 -11.33
CA ASN A 62 12.75 0.76 -11.04
C ASN A 62 12.87 1.58 -12.32
N ILE A 63 11.72 1.98 -12.88
CA ILE A 63 11.62 2.63 -14.19
C ILE A 63 11.04 4.04 -14.01
N TRP A 64 11.90 5.05 -14.14
CA TRP A 64 11.55 6.46 -14.00
C TRP A 64 11.28 7.13 -15.35
N ILE A 65 10.33 6.56 -16.10
CA ILE A 65 9.87 7.12 -17.37
C ILE A 65 8.58 7.90 -17.11
N ALA A 66 8.37 9.02 -17.80
CA ALA A 66 7.16 9.85 -17.70
C ALA A 66 5.94 9.18 -18.37
N ASP A 67 5.61 7.97 -17.92
CA ASP A 67 4.48 7.15 -18.36
C ASP A 67 3.96 6.33 -17.16
N TRP A 68 2.84 5.63 -17.30
CA TRP A 68 2.16 4.90 -16.23
C TRP A 68 3.04 3.91 -15.43
N PRO A 69 4.11 3.26 -15.96
CA PRO A 69 4.95 2.38 -15.16
C PRO A 69 5.61 3.07 -13.97
N VAL A 70 5.79 4.40 -14.01
CA VAL A 70 6.37 5.16 -12.88
C VAL A 70 5.53 5.04 -11.61
N ILE A 71 4.22 4.83 -11.74
CA ILE A 71 3.32 4.62 -10.60
C ILE A 71 3.76 3.38 -9.82
N ILE A 72 4.13 2.30 -10.51
CA ILE A 72 4.61 1.06 -9.86
C ILE A 72 5.92 1.32 -9.13
N THR A 73 6.84 2.06 -9.76
CA THR A 73 8.12 2.44 -9.14
C THR A 73 7.90 3.28 -7.88
N ILE A 74 7.01 4.28 -7.92
CA ILE A 74 6.64 5.11 -6.76
C ILE A 74 6.02 4.26 -5.65
N LEU A 75 5.13 3.32 -5.99
CA LEU A 75 4.53 2.41 -5.01
C LEU A 75 5.58 1.49 -4.36
N GLY A 76 6.55 0.99 -5.12
CA GLY A 76 7.64 0.15 -4.60
C GLY A 76 8.50 0.89 -3.57
N TRP A 77 8.94 2.09 -3.93
CA TRP A 77 9.68 2.95 -3.00
C TRP A 77 8.84 3.35 -1.79
N SER A 78 7.54 3.64 -1.97
CA SER A 78 6.63 3.94 -0.87
C SER A 78 6.49 2.76 0.11
N MET A 79 6.41 1.54 -0.40
CA MET A 79 6.36 0.32 0.43
C MET A 79 7.68 0.13 1.19
N LEU A 80 8.81 0.28 0.52
CA LEU A 80 10.14 0.18 1.16
C LEU A 80 10.27 1.17 2.32
N LEU A 81 9.90 2.43 2.11
CA LEU A 81 9.93 3.48 3.12
C LEU A 81 8.94 3.21 4.26
N LYS A 82 7.72 2.75 3.96
CA LYS A 82 6.72 2.39 4.98
C LYS A 82 7.17 1.23 5.86
N GLY A 83 7.76 0.19 5.26
CA GLY A 83 8.30 -0.96 5.99
C GLY A 83 9.44 -0.55 6.92
N THR A 84 10.37 0.26 6.39
CA THR A 84 11.46 0.86 7.17
C THR A 84 10.92 1.68 8.34
N GLY A 85 10.00 2.60 8.07
CA GLY A 85 9.40 3.45 9.11
C GLY A 85 8.69 2.67 10.20
N ARG A 86 8.04 1.55 9.86
CA ARG A 86 7.37 0.68 10.83
C ARG A 86 8.33 -0.08 11.73
N ILE A 87 9.53 -0.39 11.27
CA ILE A 87 10.57 -1.07 12.05
C ILE A 87 11.30 -0.07 12.95
N PHE A 88 11.70 1.08 12.41
CA PHE A 88 12.52 2.06 13.13
C PHE A 88 11.72 3.05 13.99
N PHE A 89 10.45 3.29 13.65
CA PHE A 89 9.60 4.28 14.32
C PHE A 89 8.19 3.73 14.64
N PRO A 90 8.08 2.60 15.38
CA PRO A 90 6.78 1.95 15.63
C PRO A 90 5.79 2.86 16.38
N GLU A 91 6.25 3.71 17.28
CA GLU A 91 5.40 4.66 18.03
C GLU A 91 4.80 5.73 17.12
N ALA A 92 5.59 6.25 16.17
CA ALA A 92 5.10 7.20 15.18
C ALA A 92 4.06 6.55 14.26
N VAL A 93 4.29 5.30 13.85
CA VAL A 93 3.32 4.54 13.05
C VAL A 93 2.03 4.29 13.83
N LYS A 94 2.13 3.92 15.11
CA LYS A 94 0.97 3.74 15.99
C LYS A 94 0.15 5.02 16.10
N TYR A 95 0.80 6.15 16.35
CA TYR A 95 0.13 7.45 16.39
C TYR A 95 -0.61 7.77 15.09
N MET A 96 0.02 7.49 13.93
CA MET A 96 -0.60 7.70 12.63
C MET A 96 -1.83 6.79 12.40
N ILE A 97 -1.78 5.53 12.85
CA ILE A 97 -2.91 4.60 12.78
C ILE A 97 -4.05 5.09 13.69
N GLU A 98 -3.76 5.54 14.91
CA GLU A 98 -4.79 6.06 15.83
C GLU A 98 -5.49 7.30 15.26
N LYS A 99 -4.74 8.17 14.58
CA LYS A 99 -5.28 9.37 13.91
C LYS A 99 -6.28 9.04 12.79
N LYS A 100 -6.22 7.84 12.20
CA LYS A 100 -7.18 7.39 11.19
C LYS A 100 -8.62 7.27 11.71
N ARG A 101 -8.83 7.17 13.04
CA ARG A 101 -10.18 7.12 13.64
C ARG A 101 -10.94 8.42 13.48
N THR A 102 -10.25 9.56 13.58
CA THR A 102 -10.87 10.88 13.68
C THR A 102 -10.73 11.70 12.40
N VAL A 103 -9.67 11.46 11.62
CA VAL A 103 -9.34 12.27 10.45
C VAL A 103 -9.94 11.68 9.18
N ARG A 104 -10.91 12.39 8.59
CA ARG A 104 -11.58 11.96 7.34
C ARG A 104 -10.68 11.96 6.10
N TRP A 105 -9.54 12.65 6.12
CA TRP A 105 -8.57 12.64 5.00
C TRP A 105 -8.06 11.25 4.64
N PHE A 106 -8.07 10.30 5.59
CA PHE A 106 -7.69 8.92 5.29
C PHE A 106 -8.68 8.19 4.38
N ILE A 107 -9.97 8.53 4.44
CA ILE A 107 -10.98 7.99 3.51
C ILE A 107 -10.69 8.47 2.09
N LEU A 108 -10.32 9.75 1.93
CA LEU A 108 -9.90 10.28 0.64
C LEU A 108 -8.64 9.59 0.11
N GLY A 109 -7.69 9.28 1.00
CA GLY A 109 -6.53 8.45 0.67
C GLY A 109 -6.93 7.08 0.11
N GLU A 110 -7.86 6.38 0.76
CA GLU A 110 -8.36 5.08 0.28
C GLU A 110 -9.09 5.18 -1.07
N ILE A 111 -9.83 6.26 -1.32
CA ILE A 111 -10.44 6.51 -2.64
C ILE A 111 -9.35 6.71 -3.71
N VAL A 112 -8.28 7.44 -3.40
CA VAL A 112 -7.14 7.60 -4.31
C VAL A 112 -6.49 6.25 -4.61
N VAL A 113 -6.27 5.41 -3.59
CA VAL A 113 -5.72 4.06 -3.79
C VAL A 113 -6.65 3.20 -4.65
N LEU A 114 -7.97 3.29 -4.45
CA LEU A 114 -8.95 2.59 -5.28
C LEU A 114 -8.87 3.03 -6.74
N VAL A 115 -8.81 4.33 -7.00
CA VAL A 115 -8.71 4.89 -8.37
C VAL A 115 -7.40 4.47 -9.03
N VAL A 116 -6.28 4.57 -8.32
CA VAL A 116 -4.97 4.12 -8.83
C VAL A 116 -4.98 2.63 -9.10
N GLY A 117 -5.57 1.82 -8.22
CA GLY A 117 -5.73 0.38 -8.41
C GLY A 117 -6.55 0.04 -9.65
N ALA A 118 -7.70 0.71 -9.83
CA ALA A 118 -8.54 0.53 -11.01
C ALA A 118 -7.82 0.96 -12.30
N PHE A 119 -7.06 2.05 -12.26
CA PHE A 119 -6.22 2.48 -13.38
C PHE A 119 -5.14 1.45 -13.72
N LEU A 120 -4.46 0.88 -12.72
CA LEU A 120 -3.47 -0.18 -12.95
C LEU A 120 -4.10 -1.47 -13.50
N LEU A 121 -5.32 -1.82 -13.08
CA LEU A 121 -6.07 -2.93 -13.69
C LEU A 121 -6.41 -2.65 -15.15
N TYR A 122 -6.83 -1.43 -15.48
CA TYR A 122 -7.09 -1.03 -16.86
C TYR A 122 -5.82 -1.17 -17.71
N GLN A 123 -4.68 -0.64 -17.25
CA GLN A 123 -3.39 -0.80 -17.93
C GLN A 123 -2.98 -2.27 -18.05
N GLY A 124 -3.12 -3.04 -16.96
CA GLY A 124 -2.68 -4.42 -16.91
C GLY A 124 -3.54 -5.39 -17.71
N PHE A 125 -4.85 -5.18 -17.85
CA PHE A 125 -5.75 -6.14 -18.52
C PHE A 125 -6.30 -5.69 -19.86
N ILE A 126 -6.50 -4.39 -20.06
CA ILE A 126 -7.27 -3.86 -21.20
C ILE A 126 -6.38 -3.04 -22.13
N ALA A 127 -5.67 -2.06 -21.57
CA ALA A 127 -4.95 -1.05 -22.34
C ALA A 127 -3.56 -1.49 -22.82
N ASN A 128 -3.10 -2.69 -22.41
CA ASN A 128 -1.77 -3.24 -22.72
C ASN A 128 -1.28 -2.89 -24.13
#